data_AF-A0A432QBT3-F1
#
_entry.id   AF-A0A432QBT3-F1
#
_cell.length_a   1.000
_cell.length_b   1.000
_cell.length_c   1.000
_cell.angle_alpha   90.00
_cell.angle_beta   90.00
_cell.angle_gamma   90.00
#
_symmetry.space_group_name_H-M   'P 1'
#
loop_
_entity.id
_entity.type
_entity.pdbx_description
1 polymer ?
#
loop_
_entity_poly.entity_id
_entity_poly.type
_entity_poly.pdbx_seq_one_letter_code
_entity_poly.pdbx_strand_id
1 'polypeptide(L)'
;QAAKGIKALSGKQLDQVCHLILSHHGRHDFGAPVLPMTQEALLLHHVDDIDAKMNYTDQLREKIEEPGHHWSEYQRPLERFLFLQPLEPRDETSENRQPAQSSNRGVVKQKRERKSGEKRQQSLF
;
A
#
# COMPACT_ATOMS: atom_id res chain seq x y z
N GLN A 1 -8.31 -25.97 10.66
CA GLN A 1 -8.98 -26.93 9.75
C GLN A 1 -10.17 -26.35 8.99
N ALA A 2 -10.72 -25.17 9.36
CA ALA A 2 -11.87 -24.56 8.68
C ALA A 2 -11.62 -24.14 7.21
N ALA A 3 -10.41 -23.69 6.87
CA ALA A 3 -10.13 -23.14 5.53
C ALA A 3 -10.03 -24.19 4.40
N LYS A 4 -9.82 -25.48 4.73
CA LYS A 4 -9.72 -26.56 3.73
C LYS A 4 -11.04 -26.82 2.96
N GLY A 5 -12.16 -26.29 3.45
CA GLY A 5 -13.48 -26.43 2.83
C GLY A 5 -13.84 -25.35 1.80
N ILE A 6 -13.01 -24.32 1.63
CA ILE A 6 -13.29 -23.22 0.69
C ILE A 6 -12.92 -23.69 -0.72
N LYS A 7 -13.92 -24.17 -1.48
CA LYS A 7 -13.75 -24.70 -2.85
C LYS A 7 -13.09 -23.73 -3.84
N ALA A 8 -13.08 -22.43 -3.55
CA ALA A 8 -12.51 -21.40 -4.39
C ALA A 8 -10.96 -21.29 -4.31
N LEU A 9 -10.33 -21.89 -3.29
CA LEU A 9 -8.88 -21.82 -3.10
C LEU A 9 -8.25 -23.21 -3.21
N SER A 10 -7.24 -23.32 -4.08
CA SER A 10 -6.38 -24.51 -4.14
C SER A 10 -5.54 -24.66 -2.87
N GLY A 11 -5.03 -25.88 -2.62
CA GLY A 11 -4.16 -26.13 -1.46
C GLY A 11 -2.96 -25.19 -1.37
N LYS A 12 -2.29 -24.93 -2.51
CA LYS A 12 -1.17 -24.00 -2.60
C LYS A 12 -1.56 -22.56 -2.25
N GLN A 13 -2.72 -22.10 -2.69
CA GLN A 13 -3.22 -20.76 -2.36
C GLN A 13 -3.56 -20.64 -0.87
N LEU A 14 -4.10 -21.71 -0.28
CA LEU A 14 -4.36 -21.74 1.15
C LEU A 14 -3.05 -21.63 1.96
N ASP A 15 -2.03 -22.39 1.58
CA ASP A 15 -0.71 -22.33 2.24
C ASP A 15 -0.08 -20.93 2.09
N GLN A 16 -0.19 -20.32 0.91
CA GLN A 16 0.29 -18.96 0.67
C GLN A 16 -0.44 -17.93 1.55
N VAL A 17 -1.78 -17.98 1.63
CA VAL A 17 -2.56 -17.08 2.48
C VAL A 17 -2.25 -17.29 3.97
N CYS A 18 -2.10 -18.54 4.41
CA CYS A 18 -1.68 -18.83 5.78
C CYS A 18 -0.30 -18.23 6.08
N HIS A 19 0.66 -18.38 5.15
CA HIS A 19 1.99 -17.78 5.29
C HIS A 19 1.93 -16.24 5.34
N LEU A 20 1.11 -15.61 4.49
CA LEU A 20 0.89 -14.16 4.50
C LEU A 20 0.40 -13.69 5.89
N ILE A 21 -0.66 -14.31 6.40
CA ILE A 21 -1.24 -13.93 7.71
C ILE A 21 -0.23 -14.15 8.83
N LEU A 22 0.50 -15.27 8.83
CA LEU A 22 1.43 -15.58 9.91
C LEU A 22 2.72 -14.75 9.88
N SER A 23 3.11 -14.23 8.72
CA SER A 23 4.40 -13.53 8.57
C SER A 23 4.31 -12.02 8.47
N HIS A 24 3.14 -11.44 8.20
CA HIS A 24 3.02 -10.01 7.83
C HIS A 24 3.60 -9.01 8.85
N HIS A 25 3.72 -9.35 10.14
CA HIS A 25 4.39 -8.46 11.10
C HIS A 25 5.91 -8.34 10.89
N GLY A 26 6.51 -9.19 10.06
CA GLY A 26 7.88 -9.04 9.56
C GLY A 26 9.00 -9.42 10.52
N ARG A 27 8.81 -9.26 11.83
CA ARG A 27 9.78 -9.61 12.87
C ARG A 27 9.13 -10.35 14.03
N HIS A 28 9.91 -11.23 14.67
CA HIS A 28 9.48 -11.95 15.87
C HIS A 28 9.13 -10.98 17.02
N ASP A 29 9.89 -9.90 17.18
CA ASP A 29 9.62 -8.85 18.17
C ASP A 29 8.28 -8.13 17.94
N PHE A 30 7.76 -8.17 16.71
CA PHE A 30 6.47 -7.61 16.33
C PHE A 30 5.34 -8.66 16.34
N GLY A 31 5.61 -9.85 16.87
CA GLY A 31 4.62 -10.92 17.02
C GLY A 31 4.52 -11.87 15.82
N ALA A 32 5.42 -11.79 14.83
CA ALA A 32 5.43 -12.75 13.73
C ALA A 32 5.95 -14.13 14.22
N PRO A 33 5.18 -15.22 14.15
CA PRO A 33 5.69 -16.57 14.40
C PRO A 33 6.72 -17.04 13.35
N VAL A 34 6.67 -16.50 12.13
CA VAL A 34 7.60 -16.79 11.02
C VAL A 34 7.90 -15.51 10.23
N LEU A 35 9.04 -15.47 9.54
CA LEU A 35 9.43 -14.30 8.73
C LEU A 35 8.75 -14.30 7.35
N PRO A 36 8.60 -13.13 6.70
CA PRO A 36 8.13 -13.05 5.31
C PRO A 36 9.13 -13.71 4.33
N MET A 37 8.79 -14.91 3.86
CA MET A 37 9.64 -15.71 2.95
C MET A 37 9.21 -15.69 1.47
N THR A 38 8.12 -15.01 1.13
CA THR A 38 7.68 -14.84 -0.27
C THR A 38 7.63 -13.37 -0.65
N GLN A 39 7.67 -13.08 -1.95
CA GLN A 39 7.63 -11.70 -2.46
C GLN A 39 6.35 -10.97 -2.01
N GLU A 40 5.22 -11.68 -2.03
CA GLU A 40 3.93 -11.14 -1.61
C GLU A 40 3.90 -10.88 -0.10
N ALA A 41 4.47 -11.77 0.71
CA ALA A 41 4.55 -11.59 2.17
C ALA A 41 5.44 -10.41 2.54
N LEU A 42 6.56 -10.26 1.85
CA LEU A 42 7.53 -9.20 2.08
C LEU A 42 6.94 -7.82 1.70
N LEU A 43 6.23 -7.76 0.57
CA LEU A 43 5.47 -6.57 0.18
C LEU A 43 4.35 -6.25 1.16
N LEU A 44 3.54 -7.25 1.55
CA LEU A 44 2.44 -7.08 2.48
C LEU A 44 2.93 -6.52 3.83
N HIS A 45 4.03 -7.07 4.37
CA HIS A 45 4.64 -6.57 5.59
C HIS A 45 4.96 -5.07 5.52
N HIS A 46 5.61 -4.63 4.44
CA HIS A 46 5.97 -3.22 4.30
C HIS A 46 4.75 -2.32 4.13
N VAL A 47 3.73 -2.77 3.38
CA VAL A 47 2.49 -2.00 3.22
C VAL A 47 1.76 -1.85 4.56
N ASP A 48 1.66 -2.92 5.34
CA ASP A 48 1.04 -2.92 6.67
C ASP A 48 1.78 -1.99 7.66
N ASP A 49 3.12 -2.08 7.71
CA ASP A 49 3.95 -1.20 8.54
C ASP A 49 3.85 0.28 8.12
N ILE A 50 3.82 0.55 6.81
CA ILE A 50 3.61 1.91 6.31
C ILE A 50 2.22 2.43 6.68
N ASP A 51 1.16 1.62 6.54
CA ASP A 51 -0.20 2.00 6.90
C ASP A 51 -0.32 2.36 8.38
N ALA A 52 0.22 1.53 9.26
CA ALA A 52 0.27 1.81 10.70
C ALA A 52 0.98 3.13 11.02
N LYS A 53 2.12 3.40 10.34
CA LYS A 53 2.86 4.65 10.51
C LYS A 53 2.10 5.85 9.97
N MET A 54 1.44 5.74 8.82
CA MET A 54 0.62 6.82 8.26
C MET A 54 -0.54 7.16 9.19
N ASN A 55 -1.26 6.15 9.69
CA ASN A 55 -2.33 6.34 10.67
C ASN A 55 -1.82 7.02 11.95
N TYR A 56 -0.64 6.62 12.43
CA TYR A 56 -0.01 7.28 13.57
C TYR A 56 0.32 8.75 13.27
N THR A 57 0.86 9.06 12.08
CA THR A 57 1.13 10.45 11.70
C THR A 57 -0.14 11.28 11.55
N ASP A 58 -1.24 10.71 11.04
CA ASP A 58 -2.52 11.41 10.94
C ASP A 58 -3.08 11.75 12.32
N GLN A 59 -3.02 10.83 13.28
CA GLN A 59 -3.40 11.11 14.68
C GLN A 59 -2.54 12.21 15.33
N LEU A 60 -1.27 12.34 14.93
CA LEU A 60 -0.44 13.47 15.39
C LEU A 60 -0.89 14.78 14.76
N ARG A 61 -1.23 14.77 13.47
CA ARG A 61 -1.69 15.95 12.73
C ARG A 61 -3.04 16.45 13.21
N GLU A 62 -3.95 15.56 13.59
CA GLU A 62 -5.25 15.91 14.17
C GLU A 62 -5.14 16.68 15.51
N LYS A 63 -4.03 16.52 16.23
CA LYS A 63 -3.79 17.21 17.51
C LYS A 63 -3.19 18.60 17.35
N ILE A 64 -2.82 19.00 16.14
CA ILE A 64 -2.25 20.32 15.87
C ILE A 64 -3.39 21.30 15.66
N GLU A 65 -3.60 22.20 16.62
CA GLU A 65 -4.66 23.23 16.55
C GLU A 65 -4.23 24.44 15.72
N GLU A 66 -2.94 24.78 15.75
CA GLU A 66 -2.41 25.97 15.09
C GLU A 66 -2.16 25.73 13.59
N PRO A 67 -2.58 26.65 12.71
CA PRO A 67 -2.26 26.55 11.29
C PRO A 67 -0.75 26.56 11.00
N GLY A 68 -0.35 25.97 9.88
CA GLY A 68 1.04 25.96 9.41
C GLY A 68 1.81 24.68 9.73
N HIS A 69 3.13 24.72 9.54
CA HIS A 69 3.99 23.57 9.79
C HIS A 69 4.58 23.63 11.20
N HIS A 70 4.57 22.48 11.88
CA HIS A 70 5.01 22.31 13.24
C HIS A 70 5.93 21.11 13.37
N TRP A 71 6.93 21.23 14.23
CA TRP A 71 7.70 20.07 14.67
C TRP A 71 6.93 19.34 15.76
N SER A 72 6.76 18.03 15.60
CA SER A 72 6.26 17.18 16.67
C SER A 72 7.32 17.00 17.76
N GLU A 73 6.92 16.53 18.93
CA GLU A 73 7.86 15.96 19.90
C GLU A 73 8.54 14.69 19.34
N TYR A 74 9.52 14.15 20.06
CA TYR A 74 10.18 12.91 19.65
C TYR A 74 9.19 11.73 19.65
N GLN A 75 8.92 11.19 18.46
CA GLN A 75 7.99 10.07 18.30
C GLN A 75 8.75 8.75 18.44
N ARG A 76 8.66 8.13 19.62
CA ARG A 76 9.34 6.86 19.92
C ARG A 76 9.08 5.75 18.87
N PRO A 77 7.85 5.51 18.40
CA PRO A 77 7.59 4.46 17.40
C PRO A 77 8.28 4.67 16.04
N LEU A 78 8.66 5.92 15.73
CA LEU A 78 9.28 6.31 14.47
C LEU A 78 10.75 6.73 14.62
N GLU A 79 11.23 6.77 15.86
CA GLU A 79 12.57 7.18 16.27
C GLU A 79 13.03 8.53 15.67
N ARG A 80 12.10 9.50 15.58
CA ARG A 80 12.39 10.81 14.98
C ARG A 80 11.41 11.89 15.43
N PHE A 81 11.81 13.13 15.23
CA PHE A 81 10.90 14.27 15.17
C PHE A 81 10.28 14.33 13.77
N LEU A 82 9.03 14.76 13.67
CA LEU A 82 8.32 14.92 12.40
C LEU A 82 8.00 16.39 12.15
N PHE A 83 8.06 16.81 10.89
CA PHE A 83 7.59 18.11 10.45
C PHE A 83 6.23 17.93 9.79
N LEU A 84 5.19 18.46 10.42
CA LEU A 84 3.79 18.13 10.12
C LEU A 84 2.94 19.40 9.96
N GLN A 85 1.88 19.30 9.17
CA GLN A 85 0.82 20.31 9.08
C GLN A 85 -0.48 19.72 9.63
N PRO A 86 -1.36 20.50 10.28
CA PRO A 86 -2.70 20.07 10.66
C PRO A 86 -3.42 19.32 9.54
N LEU A 87 -4.26 18.37 9.92
CA LEU A 87 -5.15 17.72 8.96
C LEU A 87 -6.29 18.69 8.63
N GLU A 88 -6.49 18.98 7.35
CA GLU A 88 -7.67 19.73 6.92
C GLU A 88 -8.93 18.97 7.35
N PRO A 89 -9.99 19.67 7.82
CA PRO A 89 -11.26 19.03 8.13
C PRO A 89 -11.72 18.21 6.93
N ARG A 90 -12.01 16.92 7.12
CA ARG A 90 -12.59 16.11 6.05
C ARG A 90 -13.99 16.66 5.76
N ASP A 91 -14.17 17.23 4.58
CA ASP A 91 -15.50 17.55 4.09
C ASP A 91 -16.33 16.25 4.02
N GLU A 92 -17.38 16.17 4.83
CA GLU A 92 -18.32 15.03 4.91
C GLU A 92 -19.00 14.71 3.57
N THR A 93 -18.84 15.57 2.55
CA THR A 93 -19.37 15.36 1.19
C THR A 93 -18.55 14.36 0.35
N SER A 94 -17.38 13.91 0.82
CA SER A 94 -16.48 13.05 0.04
C SER A 94 -16.67 11.53 0.24
N GLU A 95 -17.53 11.10 1.17
CA GLU A 95 -17.75 9.68 1.49
C GLU A 95 -18.45 8.85 0.39
N ASN A 96 -18.93 9.47 -0.69
CA ASN A 96 -19.56 8.71 -1.79
C ASN A 96 -18.59 8.20 -2.87
N ARG A 97 -17.27 8.11 -2.59
CA ARG A 97 -16.38 7.36 -3.49
C ARG A 97 -16.58 5.87 -3.26
N GLN A 98 -17.43 5.27 -4.09
CA GLN A 98 -17.50 3.82 -4.25
C GLN A 98 -16.07 3.27 -4.39
N PRO A 99 -15.71 2.16 -3.72
CA PRO A 99 -14.40 1.55 -3.87
C PRO A 99 -14.16 1.31 -5.35
N ALA A 100 -12.99 1.73 -5.86
CA ALA A 100 -12.63 1.64 -7.26
C ALA A 100 -12.93 0.22 -7.76
N GLN A 101 -14.01 0.08 -8.51
CA GLN A 101 -14.34 -1.18 -9.14
C GLN A 101 -13.16 -1.53 -10.03
N SER A 102 -12.49 -2.63 -9.72
CA SER A 102 -11.53 -3.27 -10.60
C SER A 102 -12.27 -3.68 -11.87
N SER A 103 -12.46 -2.73 -12.79
CA SER A 103 -12.91 -3.01 -14.13
C SER A 103 -11.77 -3.77 -14.78
N ASN A 104 -11.98 -5.07 -14.96
CA ASN A 104 -11.18 -5.89 -15.86
C ASN A 104 -11.16 -5.18 -17.22
N ARG A 105 -10.05 -4.50 -17.54
CA ARG A 105 -9.81 -3.99 -18.89
C ARG A 105 -9.65 -5.19 -19.81
N GLY A 106 -10.76 -5.56 -20.44
CA GLY A 106 -10.77 -6.39 -21.62
C GLY A 106 -9.76 -5.84 -22.63
N VAL A 107 -8.91 -6.73 -23.11
CA VAL A 107 -7.86 -6.47 -24.09
C VAL A 107 -8.47 -5.81 -25.34
N VAL A 108 -8.23 -4.51 -25.51
CA VAL A 108 -8.52 -3.82 -26.76
C VAL A 108 -7.43 -4.20 -27.76
N LYS A 109 -7.76 -5.11 -28.69
CA LYS A 109 -6.93 -5.41 -29.87
C LYS A 109 -6.83 -4.15 -30.74
N GLN A 110 -5.72 -3.43 -30.66
CA GLN A 110 -5.38 -2.40 -31.64
C GLN A 110 -4.85 -3.04 -32.93
N LYS A 111 -5.65 -2.91 -33.99
CA LYS A 111 -5.30 -3.22 -35.38
C LYS A 111 -4.21 -2.23 -35.83
N ARG A 112 -2.96 -2.72 -35.93
CA ARG A 112 -1.83 -1.94 -36.50
C ARG A 112 -1.94 -1.92 -38.02
N GLU A 113 -2.36 -0.78 -38.57
CA GLU A 113 -2.12 -0.45 -39.97
C GLU A 113 -0.67 0.05 -40.12
N ARG A 114 0.08 -0.62 -40.98
CA ARG A 114 1.45 -0.23 -41.35
C ARG A 114 1.37 0.86 -42.41
N LYS A 115 1.97 2.03 -42.15
CA LYS A 115 2.46 2.89 -43.23
C LYS A 115 3.91 3.30 -43.00
N SER A 116 4.66 3.00 -44.05
CA SER A 116 6.06 3.24 -44.37
C SER A 116 6.49 4.70 -44.27
N GLY A 117 7.75 4.91 -43.89
CA GLY A 117 8.58 5.97 -44.49
C GLY A 117 9.22 6.98 -43.53
N GLU A 118 10.56 6.89 -43.43
CA GLU A 118 11.54 7.98 -43.23
C GLU A 118 11.42 8.90 -41.98
N LYS A 119 12.47 9.38 -41.33
CA LYS A 119 13.92 9.47 -41.58
C LYS A 119 14.60 9.68 -40.23
N ARG A 120 15.82 9.17 -40.07
CA ARG A 120 16.70 9.44 -38.93
C ARG A 120 17.06 10.92 -38.86
N GLN A 121 16.98 11.52 -37.67
CA GLN A 121 17.94 12.56 -37.27
C GLN A 121 18.36 12.32 -35.82
N GLN A 122 19.65 12.10 -35.67
CA GLN A 122 20.40 12.23 -34.42
C GLN A 122 20.55 13.72 -34.11
N SER A 123 20.45 14.11 -32.85
CA SER A 123 21.27 15.20 -32.33
C SER A 123 21.52 14.98 -30.84
N LEU A 124 22.79 15.01 -30.50
CA LEU A 124 23.33 15.11 -29.16
C LEU A 124 22.87 16.41 -28.51
N PHE A 125 22.37 16.32 -27.29
CA PHE A 125 22.75 17.12 -26.13
C PHE A 125 22.36 16.33 -24.87
#